data_AF-A0A973YMZ8-F1
#
_entry.id   AF-A0A973YMZ8-F1
#
_cell.length_a   1.000
_cell.length_b   1.000
_cell.length_c   1.000
_cell.angle_alpha   90.00
_cell.angle_beta   90.00
_cell.angle_gamma   90.00
#
_symmetry.space_group_name_H-M   'P 1'
#
loop_
_entity.id
_entity.type
_entity.pdbx_description
1 polymer ?
#
loop_
_entity_poly.entity_id
_entity_poly.type
_entity_poly.pdbx_seq_one_letter_code
_entity_poly.pdbx_strand_id
1 'polypeptide(L)'
;WDETHFGKMGSYYINRTFFFDVHPPLGKMLIGLAGYLSGYDGTFPFQKPGDRYEQHNYMGMRGGFNFSHDLLVLQFCAFLGSCLVPFAYLTVLELSKSLPAALLTAFILIFDTGCITLSQYILLDPILMFFLMGAVLSMVKSNSCADRPFSASWWFWLSLTGVNLAGAMGVKFVGLFVVLLVGLNTIYDLWDLLGNLSLSLVMFGKHFLARVLCLIVLPLALYTAMFAVHFTVLNKSGPGDGFFSSAFQSQLIGNNLHNVSVPE
;
A
#
# COMPACT_ATOMS: atom_id res chain seq x y z
N TRP A 1 -16.80 1.29 -12.45
CA TRP A 1 -15.89 2.22 -13.14
C TRP A 1 -14.52 1.55 -13.24
N ASP A 2 -13.76 1.37 -12.14
CA ASP A 2 -12.47 0.63 -12.18
C ASP A 2 -12.45 -0.72 -11.41
N GLU A 3 -13.52 -1.06 -10.71
CA GLU A 3 -13.67 -2.35 -10.00
C GLU A 3 -13.48 -3.56 -10.91
N THR A 4 -13.93 -3.48 -12.17
CA THR A 4 -13.71 -4.53 -13.17
C THR A 4 -12.24 -4.72 -13.51
N HIS A 5 -11.46 -3.63 -13.54
CA HIS A 5 -10.03 -3.71 -13.82
C HIS A 5 -9.30 -4.36 -12.63
N PHE A 6 -9.49 -3.84 -11.41
CA PHE A 6 -8.76 -4.34 -10.25
C PHE A 6 -9.25 -5.72 -9.77
N GLY A 7 -10.53 -6.03 -9.91
CA GLY A 7 -11.07 -7.37 -9.66
C GLY A 7 -10.53 -8.42 -10.63
N LYS A 8 -10.39 -8.06 -11.91
CA LYS A 8 -9.74 -8.90 -12.92
C LYS A 8 -8.27 -9.15 -12.57
N MET A 9 -7.54 -8.12 -12.16
CA MET A 9 -6.15 -8.28 -11.72
C MET A 9 -6.02 -9.14 -10.46
N GLY A 10 -6.94 -9.01 -9.50
CA GLY A 10 -7.04 -9.91 -8.34
C GLY A 10 -7.24 -11.37 -8.76
N SER A 11 -8.09 -11.62 -9.75
CA SER A 11 -8.33 -12.95 -10.31
C SER A 11 -7.08 -13.54 -10.97
N TYR A 12 -6.26 -12.71 -11.62
CA TYR A 12 -4.98 -13.15 -12.18
C TYR A 12 -3.96 -13.61 -11.13
N TYR A 13 -3.93 -12.98 -9.95
CA TYR A 13 -3.11 -13.47 -8.84
C TYR A 13 -3.57 -14.83 -8.32
N ILE A 14 -4.88 -15.05 -8.23
CA ILE A 14 -5.45 -16.34 -7.78
C ILE A 14 -5.15 -17.44 -8.80
N ASN A 15 -5.33 -17.14 -10.09
CA ASN A 15 -5.05 -18.09 -11.18
C ASN A 15 -3.56 -18.26 -11.49
N ARG A 16 -2.71 -17.41 -10.92
CA ARG A 16 -1.26 -17.30 -11.14
C ARG A 16 -0.85 -16.97 -12.58
N THR A 17 -1.72 -16.27 -13.31
CA THR A 17 -1.51 -15.89 -14.71
C THR A 17 -0.88 -14.52 -14.82
N PHE A 18 0.24 -14.43 -15.54
CA PHE A 18 0.99 -13.19 -15.68
C PHE A 18 0.21 -12.11 -16.45
N PHE A 19 0.30 -10.87 -15.97
CA PHE A 19 -0.32 -9.70 -16.60
C PHE A 19 0.60 -8.49 -16.45
N PHE A 20 0.44 -7.53 -17.35
CA PHE A 20 1.16 -6.26 -17.31
C PHE A 20 0.21 -5.14 -16.87
N ASP A 21 0.66 -4.30 -15.93
CA ASP A 21 -0.07 -3.12 -15.50
C ASP A 21 0.90 -1.98 -15.13
N VAL A 22 0.43 -0.75 -15.31
CA VAL A 22 1.21 0.48 -15.07
C VAL A 22 1.48 0.76 -13.59
N HIS A 23 0.64 0.24 -12.69
CA HIS A 23 0.79 0.47 -11.26
C HIS A 23 1.59 -0.65 -10.59
N PRO A 24 2.38 -0.32 -9.55
CA PRO A 24 3.08 -1.32 -8.74
C PRO A 24 2.13 -2.39 -8.15
N PRO A 25 2.67 -3.56 -7.75
CA PRO A 25 1.85 -4.76 -7.58
C PRO A 25 1.15 -4.87 -6.23
N LEU A 26 1.61 -4.17 -5.18
CA LEU A 26 1.18 -4.41 -3.79
C LEU A 26 -0.33 -4.30 -3.62
N GLY A 27 -0.95 -3.22 -4.10
CA GLY A 27 -2.38 -3.02 -3.90
C GLY A 27 -3.21 -4.13 -4.58
N LYS A 28 -2.78 -4.59 -5.76
CA LYS A 28 -3.45 -5.68 -6.48
C LYS A 28 -3.18 -7.04 -5.83
N MET A 29 -1.98 -7.24 -5.31
CA MET A 29 -1.65 -8.44 -4.53
C MET A 29 -2.49 -8.54 -3.26
N LEU A 30 -2.72 -7.42 -2.57
CA LEU A 30 -3.59 -7.38 -1.38
C LEU A 30 -5.05 -7.68 -1.72
N ILE A 31 -5.55 -7.16 -2.85
CA ILE A 31 -6.88 -7.50 -3.37
C ILE A 31 -6.97 -9.00 -3.70
N GLY A 32 -5.96 -9.54 -4.39
CA GLY A 32 -5.87 -10.97 -4.71
C GLY A 32 -5.80 -11.85 -3.47
N LEU A 33 -5.02 -11.45 -2.46
CA LEU A 33 -4.90 -12.13 -1.17
C LEU A 33 -6.24 -12.12 -0.42
N ALA A 34 -6.92 -10.97 -0.36
CA ALA A 34 -8.23 -10.87 0.27
C ALA A 34 -9.27 -11.76 -0.44
N GLY A 35 -9.19 -11.87 -1.77
CA GLY A 35 -10.04 -12.77 -2.56
C GLY A 35 -9.73 -14.24 -2.30
N TYR A 36 -8.46 -14.60 -2.23
CA TYR A 36 -8.05 -15.97 -1.88
C TYR A 36 -8.53 -16.36 -0.47
N LEU A 37 -8.40 -15.46 0.51
CA LEU A 37 -8.88 -15.68 1.87
C LEU A 37 -10.41 -15.75 1.97
N SER A 38 -11.14 -15.11 1.06
CA SER A 38 -12.61 -15.23 0.97
C SER A 38 -13.08 -16.49 0.25
N GLY A 39 -12.18 -17.38 -0.18
CA GLY A 39 -12.53 -18.59 -0.92
C GLY A 39 -12.93 -18.34 -2.37
N TYR A 40 -12.60 -17.17 -2.94
CA TYR A 40 -12.81 -16.91 -4.36
C TYR A 40 -11.83 -17.72 -5.22
N ASP A 41 -12.36 -18.34 -6.27
CA ASP A 41 -11.68 -19.26 -7.18
C ASP A 41 -11.08 -18.58 -8.43
N GLY A 42 -11.27 -17.27 -8.62
CA GLY A 42 -10.69 -16.55 -9.75
C GLY A 42 -11.46 -16.69 -11.07
N THR A 43 -12.67 -17.23 -11.07
CA THR A 43 -13.41 -17.60 -12.30
C THR A 43 -14.30 -16.48 -12.87
N PHE A 44 -14.60 -15.44 -12.08
CA PHE A 44 -15.45 -14.34 -12.53
C PHE A 44 -14.68 -13.42 -13.50
N PRO A 45 -15.18 -13.19 -14.73
CA PRO A 45 -14.38 -12.58 -15.79
C PRO A 45 -14.32 -11.04 -15.74
N PHE A 46 -15.06 -10.37 -14.83
CA PHE A 46 -15.07 -8.91 -14.64
C PHE A 46 -15.08 -8.11 -15.96
N GLN A 47 -15.99 -8.43 -16.88
CA GLN A 47 -15.97 -7.86 -18.24
C GLN A 47 -16.60 -6.48 -18.31
N LYS A 48 -17.79 -6.29 -17.68
CA LYS A 48 -18.51 -5.01 -17.74
C LYS A 48 -18.99 -4.55 -16.36
N PRO A 49 -18.93 -3.23 -16.08
CA PRO A 49 -19.54 -2.68 -14.89
C PRO A 49 -21.04 -2.97 -14.89
N GLY A 50 -21.55 -3.59 -13.81
CA GLY A 50 -22.97 -3.90 -13.66
C GLY A 50 -23.37 -5.34 -13.98
N ASP A 51 -22.43 -6.19 -14.40
CA ASP A 51 -22.67 -7.62 -14.53
C ASP A 51 -23.16 -8.19 -13.19
N ARG A 52 -24.25 -8.97 -13.24
CA ARG A 52 -24.79 -9.62 -12.03
C ARG A 52 -23.86 -10.77 -11.67
N TYR A 53 -23.42 -10.76 -10.42
CA TYR A 53 -22.70 -11.88 -9.83
C TYR A 53 -23.72 -13.01 -9.65
N GLU A 54 -23.64 -14.05 -10.47
CA GLU A 54 -24.56 -15.20 -10.45
C GLU A 54 -24.22 -16.19 -9.30
N GLN A 55 -24.38 -17.51 -9.51
CA GLN A 55 -24.22 -18.61 -8.53
C GLN A 55 -22.81 -18.81 -7.94
N HIS A 56 -21.90 -17.87 -8.16
CA HIS A 56 -20.59 -17.91 -7.52
C HIS A 56 -20.77 -17.22 -6.17
N ASN A 57 -20.30 -17.82 -5.07
CA ASN A 57 -20.44 -17.31 -3.70
C ASN A 57 -19.73 -15.95 -3.54
N TYR A 58 -20.37 -14.91 -4.06
CA TYR A 58 -19.83 -13.58 -4.23
C TYR A 58 -20.76 -12.49 -3.70
N MET A 59 -21.76 -12.85 -2.91
CA MET A 59 -22.41 -11.92 -1.98
C MET A 59 -21.41 -11.26 -1.01
N GLY A 60 -20.15 -11.70 -1.01
CA GLY A 60 -18.99 -11.08 -0.39
C GLY A 60 -18.43 -9.81 -1.03
N MET A 61 -18.85 -9.47 -2.26
CA MET A 61 -18.19 -8.44 -3.06
C MET A 61 -19.13 -7.32 -3.55
N ARG A 62 -20.43 -7.40 -3.26
CA ARG A 62 -21.34 -6.27 -3.49
C ARG A 62 -22.54 -6.30 -2.54
N GLY A 63 -22.37 -5.66 -1.39
CA GLY A 63 -23.47 -5.09 -0.60
C GLY A 63 -24.48 -6.06 0.01
N GLY A 64 -24.25 -6.43 1.27
CA GLY A 64 -25.26 -6.91 2.19
C GLY A 64 -24.71 -6.86 3.60
N PHE A 65 -25.33 -6.07 4.47
CA PHE A 65 -24.96 -5.92 5.89
C PHE A 65 -25.34 -7.20 6.65
N ASN A 66 -24.71 -8.33 6.33
CA ASN A 66 -24.88 -9.61 6.99
C ASN A 66 -23.51 -10.16 7.38
N PHE A 67 -23.36 -10.37 8.68
CA PHE A 67 -22.13 -10.68 9.39
C PHE A 67 -21.79 -12.17 9.25
N SER A 68 -21.45 -12.64 8.04
CA SER A 68 -21.05 -14.03 7.79
C SER A 68 -19.93 -14.12 6.76
N HIS A 69 -18.88 -14.86 7.12
CA HIS A 69 -17.61 -15.30 6.49
C HIS A 69 -17.24 -15.10 5.00
N ASP A 70 -18.05 -14.49 4.13
CA ASP A 70 -17.73 -14.33 2.69
C ASP A 70 -17.36 -12.89 2.29
N LEU A 71 -17.38 -11.91 3.21
CA LEU A 71 -17.31 -10.45 2.95
C LEU A 71 -15.89 -9.84 2.98
N LEU A 72 -14.81 -10.61 2.76
CA LEU A 72 -13.47 -10.18 3.18
C LEU A 72 -12.79 -9.12 2.28
N VAL A 73 -13.00 -9.10 0.95
CA VAL A 73 -12.32 -8.14 0.06
C VAL A 73 -12.84 -6.72 0.26
N LEU A 74 -14.16 -6.56 0.27
CA LEU A 74 -14.78 -5.26 0.56
C LEU A 74 -14.57 -4.86 2.01
N GLN A 75 -14.66 -5.79 2.98
CA GLN A 75 -14.31 -5.48 4.37
C GLN A 75 -12.85 -5.03 4.47
N PHE A 76 -11.93 -5.60 3.71
CA PHE A 76 -10.54 -5.19 3.74
C PHE A 76 -10.36 -3.77 3.18
N CYS A 77 -10.92 -3.45 2.01
CA CYS A 77 -10.86 -2.09 1.46
C CYS A 77 -11.62 -1.07 2.32
N ALA A 78 -12.80 -1.43 2.84
CA ALA A 78 -13.59 -0.58 3.72
C ALA A 78 -12.95 -0.42 5.11
N PHE A 79 -12.27 -1.44 5.64
CA PHE A 79 -11.51 -1.37 6.89
C PHE A 79 -10.32 -0.43 6.73
N LEU A 80 -9.50 -0.62 5.69
CA LEU A 80 -8.40 0.28 5.37
C LEU A 80 -8.88 1.71 5.12
N GLY A 81 -10.01 1.86 4.42
CA GLY A 81 -10.70 3.14 4.22
C GLY A 81 -11.16 3.77 5.52
N SER A 82 -11.71 2.98 6.44
CA SER A 82 -12.18 3.47 7.75
C SER A 82 -11.03 3.93 8.66
N CYS A 83 -9.82 3.36 8.49
CA CYS A 83 -8.63 3.78 9.22
C CYS A 83 -8.15 5.20 8.87
N LEU A 84 -8.63 5.81 7.77
CA LEU A 84 -8.32 7.21 7.46
C LEU A 84 -8.76 8.16 8.58
N VAL A 85 -9.97 7.93 9.13
CA VAL A 85 -10.55 8.78 10.18
C VAL A 85 -9.69 8.79 11.45
N PRO A 86 -9.35 7.63 12.08
CA PRO A 86 -8.50 7.63 13.26
C PRO A 86 -7.08 8.11 12.95
N PHE A 87 -6.53 7.86 11.76
CA PHE A 87 -5.20 8.38 11.41
C PHE A 87 -5.19 9.90 11.31
N ALA A 88 -6.18 10.50 10.65
CA ALA A 88 -6.32 11.95 10.58
C ALA A 88 -6.57 12.57 11.95
N TYR A 89 -7.44 11.96 12.77
CA TYR A 89 -7.66 12.37 14.16
C TYR A 89 -6.36 12.40 14.96
N LEU A 90 -5.60 11.29 14.95
CA LEU A 90 -4.36 11.19 15.70
C LEU A 90 -3.29 12.15 15.17
N THR A 91 -3.23 12.36 13.86
CA THR A 91 -2.28 13.30 13.22
C THR A 91 -2.56 14.72 13.67
N VAL A 92 -3.82 15.18 13.59
CA VAL A 92 -4.19 16.53 14.02
C VAL A 92 -4.08 16.70 15.52
N LEU A 93 -4.43 15.68 16.31
CA LEU A 93 -4.24 15.70 17.76
C LEU A 93 -2.76 15.88 18.11
N GLU A 94 -1.87 15.20 17.42
CA GLU A 94 -0.44 15.27 17.70
C GLU A 94 0.18 16.62 17.28
N LEU A 95 -0.26 17.18 16.14
CA LEU A 95 0.22 18.47 15.64
C LEU A 95 -0.33 19.68 16.41
N SER A 96 -1.65 19.70 16.65
CA SER A 96 -2.33 20.85 17.27
C SER A 96 -2.38 20.79 18.79
N LYS A 97 -2.19 19.59 19.38
CA LYS A 97 -2.41 19.30 20.81
C LYS A 97 -3.81 19.70 21.32
N SER A 98 -4.77 19.86 20.40
CA SER A 98 -6.12 20.34 20.68
C SER A 98 -7.16 19.27 20.36
N LEU A 99 -7.86 18.80 21.40
CA LEU A 99 -8.93 17.82 21.26
C LEU A 99 -10.09 18.31 20.36
N PRO A 100 -10.59 19.56 20.49
CA PRO A 100 -11.64 20.07 19.60
C PRO A 100 -11.25 20.06 18.12
N ALA A 101 -10.00 20.43 17.79
CA ALA A 101 -9.52 20.45 16.40
C ALA A 101 -9.43 19.03 15.80
N ALA A 102 -8.96 18.07 16.60
CA ALA A 102 -8.89 16.67 16.20
C ALA A 102 -10.29 16.07 15.99
N LEU A 103 -11.23 16.32 16.91
CA LEU A 103 -12.62 15.85 16.79
C LEU A 103 -13.32 16.47 15.57
N LEU A 104 -13.12 17.77 15.32
CA LEU A 104 -13.66 18.43 14.13
C LEU A 104 -13.13 17.80 12.84
N THR A 105 -11.83 17.50 12.78
CA THR A 105 -11.21 16.83 11.62
C THR A 105 -11.81 15.45 11.39
N ALA A 106 -11.95 14.64 12.45
CA ALA A 106 -12.58 13.32 12.37
C ALA A 106 -14.03 13.43 11.89
N PHE A 107 -14.80 14.40 12.43
CA PHE A 107 -16.17 14.64 12.05
C PHE A 107 -16.29 14.98 10.56
N ILE A 108 -15.48 15.94 10.05
CA ILE A 108 -15.50 16.32 8.64
C ILE A 108 -15.22 15.12 7.73
N LEU A 109 -14.23 14.30 8.07
CA LEU A 109 -13.86 13.12 7.25
C LEU A 109 -14.89 12.00 7.30
N ILE A 110 -15.57 11.79 8.43
CA ILE A 110 -16.66 10.81 8.54
C ILE A 110 -17.82 11.17 7.60
N PHE A 111 -18.12 12.46 7.45
CA PHE A 111 -19.21 12.94 6.59
C PHE A 111 -18.77 13.30 5.17
N ASP A 112 -17.52 13.00 4.80
CA ASP A 112 -17.05 13.19 3.43
C ASP A 112 -17.56 12.06 2.52
N THR A 113 -18.57 12.39 1.72
CA THR A 113 -19.16 11.50 0.73
C THR A 113 -18.13 10.95 -0.25
N GLY A 114 -17.07 11.68 -0.58
CA GLY A 114 -16.01 11.23 -1.49
C GLY A 114 -15.21 10.08 -0.89
N CYS A 115 -14.75 10.24 0.36
CA CYS A 115 -14.01 9.21 1.08
C CYS A 115 -14.86 7.95 1.31
N ILE A 116 -16.13 8.12 1.66
CA ILE A 116 -17.08 6.99 1.82
C ILE A 116 -17.25 6.25 0.50
N THR A 117 -17.53 6.98 -0.58
CA THR A 117 -17.80 6.37 -1.90
C THR A 117 -16.59 5.58 -2.38
N LEU A 118 -15.37 6.12 -2.27
CA LEU A 118 -14.16 5.42 -2.70
C LEU A 118 -13.86 4.17 -1.87
N SER A 119 -14.14 4.20 -0.57
CA SER A 119 -13.88 3.08 0.35
C SER A 119 -14.85 1.89 0.16
N GLN A 120 -15.98 2.10 -0.52
CA GLN A 120 -17.01 1.09 -0.74
C GLN A 120 -16.78 0.21 -1.97
N TYR A 121 -15.83 0.57 -2.84
CA TYR A 121 -15.53 -0.18 -4.07
C TYR A 121 -14.15 -0.84 -3.98
N ILE A 122 -13.94 -1.88 -4.79
CA ILE A 122 -12.63 -2.53 -4.92
C ILE A 122 -11.74 -1.65 -5.80
N LEU A 123 -11.14 -0.67 -5.15
CA LEU A 123 -10.22 0.29 -5.75
C LEU A 123 -8.87 0.17 -5.06
N LEU A 124 -7.83 0.64 -5.75
CA LEU A 124 -6.50 0.79 -5.14
C LEU A 124 -6.44 2.01 -4.22
N ASP A 125 -7.34 2.98 -4.40
CA ASP A 125 -7.29 4.27 -3.70
C ASP A 125 -7.47 4.15 -2.17
N PRO A 126 -8.39 3.34 -1.61
CA PRO A 126 -8.47 3.14 -0.16
C PRO A 126 -7.18 2.55 0.45
N ILE A 127 -6.55 1.61 -0.25
CA ILE A 127 -5.28 1.01 0.17
C ILE A 127 -4.14 2.05 0.11
N LEU A 128 -4.10 2.84 -0.96
CA LEU A 128 -3.14 3.93 -1.10
C LEU A 128 -3.32 4.95 0.03
N MET A 129 -4.54 5.41 0.26
CA MET A 129 -4.83 6.40 1.30
C MET A 129 -4.48 5.90 2.70
N PHE A 130 -4.67 4.61 2.99
CA PHE A 130 -4.23 4.00 4.24
C PHE A 130 -2.72 4.15 4.43
N PHE A 131 -1.90 3.77 3.44
CA PHE A 131 -0.45 3.90 3.53
C PHE A 131 0.01 5.38 3.54
N LEU A 132 -0.65 6.27 2.80
CA LEU A 132 -0.37 7.71 2.82
C LEU A 132 -0.59 8.32 4.21
N MET A 133 -1.79 8.13 4.77
CA MET A 133 -2.14 8.64 6.10
C MET A 133 -1.30 7.97 7.19
N GLY A 134 -1.02 6.67 7.06
CA GLY A 134 -0.12 5.94 7.95
C GLY A 134 1.31 6.49 7.92
N ALA A 135 1.84 6.85 6.75
CA ALA A 135 3.15 7.46 6.61
C ALA A 135 3.21 8.84 7.26
N VAL A 136 2.19 9.69 7.04
CA VAL A 136 2.10 11.02 7.66
C VAL A 136 1.96 10.91 9.19
N LEU A 137 1.08 10.04 9.69
CA LEU A 137 0.92 9.81 11.13
C LEU A 137 2.23 9.32 11.76
N SER A 138 2.88 8.34 11.15
CA SER A 138 4.13 7.78 11.66
C SER A 138 5.27 8.81 11.66
N MET A 139 5.32 9.67 10.63
CA MET A 139 6.24 10.80 10.56
C MET A 139 5.98 11.82 11.67
N VAL A 140 4.73 12.21 11.89
CA VAL A 140 4.39 13.14 12.98
C VAL A 140 4.75 12.53 14.33
N LYS A 141 4.43 11.25 14.56
CA LYS A 141 4.78 10.54 15.80
C LYS A 141 6.29 10.36 15.99
N SER A 142 7.06 10.14 14.92
CA SER A 142 8.52 10.08 15.00
C SER A 142 9.11 11.41 15.43
N ASN A 143 8.53 12.52 14.94
CA ASN A 143 8.96 13.88 15.29
C ASN A 143 8.54 14.23 16.72
N SER A 144 7.36 13.81 17.19
CA SER A 144 6.97 13.98 18.60
C SER A 144 7.84 13.17 19.57
N CYS A 145 8.45 12.08 19.11
CA CYS A 145 9.44 11.33 19.88
C CYS A 145 10.87 11.89 19.76
N ALA A 146 11.08 13.06 19.13
CA ALA A 146 12.40 13.65 18.93
C ALA A 146 13.11 13.97 20.26
N ASP A 147 12.37 14.21 21.35
CA ASP A 147 12.92 14.46 22.69
C ASP A 147 13.66 13.25 23.29
N ARG A 148 13.41 12.04 22.78
CA ARG A 148 14.05 10.79 23.23
C ARG A 148 14.66 10.03 22.04
N PRO A 149 15.72 10.58 21.44
CA PRO A 149 16.32 9.98 20.26
C PRO A 149 16.86 8.59 20.57
N PHE A 150 16.76 7.67 19.59
CA PHE A 150 17.17 6.26 19.70
C PHE A 150 16.39 5.39 20.71
N SER A 151 15.27 5.88 21.27
CA SER A 151 14.35 5.04 22.03
C SER A 151 13.72 3.94 21.14
N ALA A 152 13.30 2.83 21.73
CA ALA A 152 12.57 1.77 21.03
C ALA A 152 11.31 2.31 20.33
N SER A 153 10.61 3.27 20.96
CA SER A 153 9.46 3.95 20.36
C SER A 153 9.87 4.77 19.13
N TRP A 154 10.99 5.48 19.18
CA TRP A 154 11.48 6.28 18.06
C TRP A 154 11.84 5.40 16.85
N TRP A 155 12.57 4.30 17.09
CA TRP A 155 12.87 3.32 16.05
C TRP A 155 11.63 2.65 15.46
N PHE A 156 10.64 2.34 16.31
CA PHE A 156 9.37 1.78 15.88
C PHE A 156 8.65 2.73 14.93
N TRP A 157 8.42 3.99 15.33
CA TRP A 157 7.73 4.98 14.48
C TRP A 157 8.52 5.31 13.21
N LEU A 158 9.83 5.44 13.29
CA LEU A 158 10.68 5.72 12.12
C LEU A 158 10.66 4.56 11.11
N SER A 159 10.75 3.32 11.58
CA SER A 159 10.66 2.13 10.72
C SER A 159 9.26 1.97 10.14
N LEU A 160 8.22 2.27 10.93
CA LEU A 160 6.83 2.24 10.49
C LEU A 160 6.57 3.30 9.39
N THR A 161 7.17 4.48 9.48
CA THR A 161 7.18 5.47 8.39
C THR A 161 7.77 4.85 7.12
N GLY A 162 8.93 4.20 7.21
CA GLY A 162 9.55 3.50 6.09
C GLY A 162 8.66 2.43 5.45
N VAL A 163 8.05 1.57 6.27
CA VAL A 163 7.11 0.52 5.80
C VAL A 163 5.93 1.15 5.07
N ASN A 164 5.33 2.21 5.63
CA ASN A 164 4.20 2.89 5.00
C ASN A 164 4.59 3.63 3.71
N LEU A 165 5.79 4.21 3.64
CA LEU A 165 6.33 4.78 2.39
C LEU A 165 6.49 3.71 1.30
N ALA A 166 7.04 2.55 1.68
CA ALA A 166 7.15 1.41 0.77
C ALA A 166 5.77 0.96 0.27
N GLY A 167 4.80 0.87 1.18
CA GLY A 167 3.42 0.52 0.86
C GLY A 167 2.78 1.52 -0.11
N ALA A 168 2.92 2.82 0.15
CA ALA A 168 2.37 3.86 -0.73
C ALA A 168 2.96 3.78 -2.14
N MET A 169 4.30 3.67 -2.27
CA MET A 169 4.97 3.48 -3.56
C MET A 169 4.58 2.15 -4.22
N GLY A 170 4.41 1.08 -3.43
CA GLY A 170 4.03 -0.25 -3.88
C GLY A 170 2.58 -0.36 -4.38
N VAL A 171 1.71 0.60 -4.06
CA VAL A 171 0.34 0.66 -4.58
C VAL A 171 0.25 1.53 -5.84
N LYS A 172 0.80 2.76 -5.80
CA LYS A 172 0.71 3.71 -6.91
C LYS A 172 1.88 4.70 -6.84
N PHE A 173 2.41 5.12 -8.01
CA PHE A 173 3.50 6.11 -8.05
C PHE A 173 3.12 7.50 -7.51
N VAL A 174 1.82 7.78 -7.33
CA VAL A 174 1.34 8.95 -6.57
C VAL A 174 1.90 8.97 -5.15
N GLY A 175 2.25 7.81 -4.58
CA GLY A 175 2.96 7.69 -3.30
C GLY A 175 4.33 8.38 -3.26
N LEU A 176 4.94 8.72 -4.39
CA LEU A 176 6.18 9.51 -4.41
C LEU A 176 5.99 10.90 -3.79
N PHE A 177 4.79 11.48 -3.82
CA PHE A 177 4.53 12.77 -3.18
C PHE A 177 4.64 12.70 -1.65
N VAL A 178 4.25 11.58 -1.02
CA VAL A 178 4.45 11.43 0.43
C VAL A 178 5.91 11.16 0.77
N VAL A 179 6.64 10.45 -0.09
CA VAL A 179 8.10 10.28 0.06
C VAL A 179 8.79 11.64 0.02
N LEU A 180 8.39 12.52 -0.91
CA LEU A 180 8.89 13.89 -0.97
C LEU A 180 8.57 14.67 0.32
N LEU A 181 7.32 14.62 0.79
CA LEU A 181 6.90 15.29 2.02
C LEU A 181 7.72 14.84 3.23
N VAL A 182 7.84 13.52 3.44
CA VAL A 182 8.63 12.94 4.53
C VAL A 182 10.11 13.27 4.36
N GLY A 183 10.62 13.25 3.13
CA GLY A 183 12.00 13.62 2.80
C GLY A 183 12.32 15.07 3.14
N LEU A 184 11.46 16.01 2.74
CA LEU A 184 11.61 17.44 3.06
C LEU A 184 11.56 17.68 4.57
N ASN A 185 10.62 17.05 5.28
CA ASN A 185 10.55 17.14 6.75
C ASN A 185 11.82 16.55 7.40
N THR A 186 12.32 15.43 6.90
CA THR A 186 13.56 14.82 7.40
C THR A 186 14.78 15.71 7.17
N ILE A 187 14.86 16.38 6.01
CA ILE A 187 15.93 17.35 5.72
C ILE A 187 15.84 18.54 6.67
N TYR A 188 14.64 19.05 6.91
CA TYR A 188 14.40 20.13 7.88
C TYR A 188 14.84 19.72 9.30
N ASP A 189 14.44 18.55 9.77
CA ASP A 189 14.87 18.02 11.08
C ASP A 189 16.40 17.87 11.17
N LEU A 190 17.03 17.38 10.11
CA LEU A 190 18.49 17.23 10.06
C LEU A 190 19.20 18.59 10.04
N TRP A 191 18.60 19.59 9.40
CA TRP A 191 19.10 20.96 9.40
C TRP A 191 19.07 21.58 10.80
N ASP A 192 17.95 21.42 11.52
CA ASP A 192 17.82 21.90 12.91
C ASP A 192 18.79 21.17 13.86
N LEU A 193 18.98 19.86 13.67
CA LEU A 193 19.96 19.07 14.41
C LEU A 193 21.41 19.53 14.13
N LEU A 194 21.72 19.92 12.89
CA LEU A 194 23.03 20.42 12.51
C LEU A 194 23.33 21.81 13.11
N GLY A 195 22.30 22.66 13.24
CA GLY A 195 22.39 23.97 13.88
C GLY A 195 22.60 23.91 15.39
N ASN A 196 22.37 22.76 16.02
CA ASN A 196 22.53 22.60 17.46
C ASN A 196 23.98 22.31 17.85
N LEU A 197 24.71 23.36 18.24
CA LEU A 197 26.12 23.32 18.65
C LEU A 197 26.40 22.45 19.90
N SER A 198 25.37 22.01 20.63
CA SER A 198 25.54 21.11 21.78
C SER A 198 25.68 19.63 21.39
N LEU A 199 25.35 19.27 20.15
CA LEU A 199 25.39 17.89 19.68
C LEU A 199 26.75 17.56 19.09
N SER A 200 27.27 16.38 19.45
CA SER A 200 28.48 15.85 18.83
C SER A 200 28.23 15.44 17.37
N LEU A 201 29.22 15.63 16.51
CA LEU A 201 29.18 15.18 15.10
C LEU A 201 28.92 13.67 14.98
N VAL A 202 29.37 12.88 15.97
CA VAL A 202 29.10 11.43 16.02
C VAL A 202 27.61 11.15 16.23
N MET A 203 26.94 11.91 17.10
CA MET A 203 25.50 11.77 17.33
C MET A 203 24.70 12.18 16.09
N PHE A 204 25.10 13.26 15.41
CA PHE A 204 24.52 13.65 14.13
C PHE A 204 24.67 12.53 13.07
N GLY A 205 25.86 11.94 12.95
CA GLY A 205 26.11 10.82 12.04
C GLY A 205 25.19 9.63 12.32
N LYS A 206 24.94 9.30 13.60
CA LYS A 206 23.97 8.25 13.97
C LYS A 206 22.55 8.59 13.56
N HIS A 207 22.12 9.85 13.74
CA HIS A 207 20.80 10.32 13.34
C HIS A 207 20.60 10.27 11.82
N PHE A 208 21.62 10.69 11.08
CA PHE A 208 21.64 10.62 9.62
C PHE A 208 21.55 9.17 9.14
N LEU A 209 22.42 8.29 9.66
CA LEU A 209 22.45 6.89 9.28
C LEU A 209 21.12 6.17 9.61
N ALA A 210 20.53 6.42 10.78
CA ALA A 210 19.25 5.84 11.15
C ALA A 210 18.12 6.24 10.19
N ARG A 211 18.07 7.51 9.77
CA ARG A 211 17.10 8.00 8.79
C ARG A 211 17.34 7.41 7.40
N VAL A 212 18.58 7.32 6.95
CA VAL A 212 18.92 6.67 5.67
C VAL A 212 18.50 5.20 5.67
N LEU A 213 18.78 4.47 6.75
CA LEU A 213 18.41 3.06 6.86
C LEU A 213 16.88 2.87 6.86
N CYS A 214 16.14 3.60 7.69
CA CYS A 214 14.69 3.42 7.84
C CYS A 214 13.86 4.08 6.73
N LEU A 215 14.30 5.19 6.14
CA LEU A 215 13.49 5.96 5.18
C LEU A 215 13.95 5.80 3.73
N ILE A 216 15.11 5.18 3.46
CA ILE A 216 15.60 4.93 2.10
C ILE A 216 15.84 3.43 1.87
N VAL A 217 16.71 2.81 2.67
CA VAL A 217 17.11 1.40 2.46
C VAL A 217 15.92 0.47 2.72
N LEU A 218 15.22 0.64 3.83
CA LEU A 218 14.06 -0.19 4.19
C LEU A 218 12.92 -0.09 3.15
N PRO A 219 12.46 1.11 2.71
CA PRO A 219 11.43 1.18 1.70
C PRO A 219 11.84 0.58 0.36
N LEU A 220 13.09 0.76 -0.07
CA LEU A 220 13.61 0.17 -1.31
C LEU A 220 13.70 -1.36 -1.22
N ALA A 221 14.16 -1.89 -0.08
CA ALA A 221 14.20 -3.33 0.17
C ALA A 221 12.80 -3.95 0.17
N LEU A 222 11.82 -3.28 0.79
CA LEU A 222 10.43 -3.74 0.77
C LEU A 222 9.83 -3.64 -0.63
N TYR A 223 10.09 -2.57 -1.37
CA TYR A 223 9.61 -2.39 -2.74
C TYR A 223 10.14 -3.49 -3.67
N THR A 224 11.44 -3.80 -3.60
CA THR A 224 12.04 -4.90 -4.38
C THR A 224 11.48 -6.26 -3.95
N ALA A 225 11.28 -6.49 -2.65
CA ALA A 225 10.64 -7.71 -2.15
C ALA A 225 9.21 -7.89 -2.66
N MET A 226 8.41 -6.82 -2.74
CA MET A 226 7.05 -6.88 -3.30
C MET A 226 7.06 -7.32 -4.77
N PHE A 227 7.98 -6.79 -5.58
CA PHE A 227 8.13 -7.22 -6.97
C PHE A 227 8.65 -8.65 -7.08
N ALA A 228 9.56 -9.07 -6.21
CA ALA A 228 9.99 -10.48 -6.15
C ALA A 228 8.80 -11.41 -5.86
N VAL A 229 7.94 -11.06 -4.89
CA VAL A 229 6.72 -11.82 -4.61
C VAL A 229 5.77 -11.80 -5.81
N HIS A 230 5.57 -10.66 -6.46
CA HIS A 230 4.73 -10.55 -7.66
C HIS A 230 5.17 -11.53 -8.77
N PHE A 231 6.46 -11.56 -9.10
CA PHE A 231 6.98 -12.45 -10.14
C PHE A 231 6.98 -13.92 -9.73
N THR A 232 7.19 -14.23 -8.46
CA THR A 232 7.12 -15.64 -7.98
C THR A 232 5.70 -16.18 -7.93
N VAL A 233 4.70 -15.34 -7.65
CA VAL A 233 3.28 -15.74 -7.62
C VAL A 233 2.72 -15.93 -9.03
N LEU A 234 3.05 -15.03 -9.96
CA LEU A 234 2.58 -15.06 -11.35
C LEU A 234 3.50 -15.91 -12.24
N ASN A 235 3.39 -17.23 -12.13
CA ASN A 235 4.28 -18.17 -12.80
C ASN A 235 3.72 -18.78 -14.11
N LYS A 236 2.49 -18.47 -14.51
CA LYS A 236 1.88 -18.95 -15.76
C LYS A 236 1.81 -17.86 -16.82
N SER A 237 1.83 -18.24 -18.09
CA SER A 237 1.59 -17.32 -19.21
C SER A 237 0.22 -16.65 -19.09
N GLY A 238 0.12 -15.42 -19.57
CA GLY A 238 -1.11 -14.64 -19.57
C GLY A 238 -1.00 -13.42 -20.48
N PRO A 239 -2.05 -12.59 -20.60
CA PRO A 239 -2.20 -11.60 -21.67
C PRO A 239 -1.17 -10.46 -21.68
N GLY A 240 -0.26 -10.39 -20.69
CA GLY A 240 0.79 -9.37 -20.59
C GLY A 240 2.21 -9.88 -20.82
N ASP A 241 2.41 -11.16 -21.16
CA ASP A 241 3.74 -11.76 -21.35
C ASP A 241 4.50 -11.17 -22.56
N GLY A 242 3.78 -10.83 -23.64
CA GLY A 242 4.34 -10.29 -24.89
C GLY A 242 5.07 -8.95 -24.77
N PHE A 243 4.91 -8.23 -23.65
CA PHE A 243 5.63 -6.97 -23.39
C PHE A 243 7.01 -7.18 -22.74
N PHE A 244 7.33 -8.41 -22.33
CA PHE A 244 8.59 -8.75 -21.69
C PHE A 244 9.56 -9.44 -22.65
N SER A 245 10.84 -9.48 -22.28
CA SER A 245 11.86 -10.16 -23.08
C SER A 245 11.56 -11.65 -23.25
N SER A 246 12.02 -12.23 -24.36
CA SER A 246 11.85 -13.67 -24.64
C SER A 246 12.47 -14.55 -23.54
N ALA A 247 13.55 -14.08 -22.90
CA ALA A 247 14.15 -14.75 -21.74
C ALA A 247 13.16 -14.84 -20.56
N PHE A 248 12.43 -13.77 -20.24
CA PHE A 248 11.40 -13.78 -19.20
C PHE A 248 10.20 -14.65 -19.60
N GLN A 249 9.75 -14.55 -20.85
CA GLN A 249 8.65 -15.37 -21.38
C GLN A 249 8.95 -16.87 -21.29
N SER A 250 10.20 -17.28 -21.49
CA SER A 250 10.63 -18.69 -21.39
C SER A 250 10.50 -19.27 -19.97
N GLN A 251 10.51 -18.43 -18.94
CA GLN A 251 10.36 -18.84 -17.54
C GLN A 251 8.88 -19.09 -17.16
N LEU A 252 7.92 -18.59 -17.94
CA LEU A 252 6.49 -18.71 -17.65
C LEU A 252 5.95 -20.07 -18.11
N ILE A 253 5.25 -20.76 -17.21
CA ILE A 253 4.62 -22.06 -17.48
C ILE A 253 3.47 -21.86 -18.47
N GLY A 254 3.48 -22.62 -19.57
CA GLY A 254 2.44 -22.56 -20.60
C GLY A 254 2.68 -21.52 -21.69
N ASN A 255 3.86 -20.87 -21.72
CA ASN A 255 4.27 -20.04 -22.86
C ASN A 255 4.80 -20.93 -24.01
N ASN A 256 4.60 -20.50 -25.26
CA ASN A 256 5.15 -21.20 -26.44
C ASN A 256 6.69 -21.24 -26.46
N LEU A 257 7.33 -20.29 -25.77
CA LEU A 257 8.79 -20.20 -25.61
C LEU A 257 9.30 -20.90 -24.33
N HIS A 258 8.42 -21.59 -23.59
CA HIS A 258 8.79 -22.23 -22.33
C HIS A 258 9.86 -23.31 -22.55
N ASN A 259 10.99 -23.18 -21.84
CA ASN A 259 12.14 -24.09 -21.92
C ASN A 259 12.87 -24.10 -23.28
N VAL A 260 12.67 -23.08 -24.13
CA VAL A 260 13.48 -22.87 -25.32
C VAL A 260 14.78 -22.20 -24.89
N SER A 261 15.92 -22.81 -25.23
CA SER A 261 17.25 -22.21 -25.00
C SER A 261 17.36 -20.92 -25.80
N VAL A 262 17.22 -19.78 -25.12
CA VAL A 262 17.45 -18.47 -25.72
C VAL A 262 18.98 -18.33 -25.90
N PRO A 263 19.48 -18.01 -27.11
CA PRO A 263 20.90 -17.74 -27.29
C PRO A 263 21.32 -16.57 -26.39
N GLU A 264 22.41 -16.73 -25.66
CA GLU A 264 23.06 -15.66 -24.87
C GLU A 264 23.44 -14.46 -25.73
#